data_AF-A0A543AN64-F1
#
_entry.id   AF-A0A543AN64-F1
#
_cell.length_a   1.000
_cell.length_b   1.000
_cell.length_c   1.000
_cell.angle_alpha   90.00
_cell.angle_beta   90.00
_cell.angle_gamma   90.00
#
_symmetry.space_group_name_H-M   'P 1'
#
loop_
_entity.id
_entity.type
_entity.pdbx_description
1 polymer ?
#
loop_
_entity_poly.entity_id
_entity_poly.type
_entity_poly.pdbx_seq_one_letter_code
_entity_poly.pdbx_strand_id
1 'polypeptide(L)'
;MVHATVLPTRYVKAVTSVDRRLVISDPQLGWSTAVLAADWIAAQLAPFDEGTVRSVIPEGFESHTRLLHPVQKGEELVRWSHVAAWSQMPVTNDVQFHDIALPRQRPAGPAPWDSAGPTEGALDASDAAHLVSTLREHTTSPEHCWFALWDGYGWDDAARFELIGEGAPAHQSAPPIDPVPIEVRDGPRVELPERTYLLYTGPVEAALLFLEEYQQTPNLWWPADHSWCVASEIDLAWTYLAGPVSLVDQVLADHTLEALPAAPQDRVTLRLTGWLDDAVTVAATELLEHGHTQIRAAHRGLRASLQRPTRWRNGQLGITSHTDGGSSAESSLVLFRKSGMVTHQDLCQYLSLAVAELATL
;
A
#
# COMPACT_ATOMS: atom_id res chain seq x y z
N MET A 1 13.26 17.51 -15.22
CA MET A 1 13.37 16.17 -14.59
C MET A 1 12.50 16.23 -13.35
N VAL A 2 11.27 15.74 -13.50
CA VAL A 2 10.33 15.61 -12.39
C VAL A 2 10.80 14.40 -11.60
N HIS A 3 11.29 14.60 -10.37
CA HIS A 3 11.54 13.48 -9.48
C HIS A 3 10.18 12.90 -9.11
N ALA A 4 9.80 11.78 -9.73
CA ALA A 4 8.82 10.88 -9.14
C ALA A 4 9.30 10.63 -7.71
N THR A 5 8.54 11.14 -6.76
CA THR A 5 8.94 11.08 -5.37
C THR A 5 8.64 9.68 -4.92
N VAL A 6 9.66 8.85 -5.00
CA VAL A 6 9.80 7.61 -4.26
C VAL A 6 9.44 7.97 -2.82
N LEU A 7 8.34 7.39 -2.34
CA LEU A 7 7.98 7.41 -0.93
C LEU A 7 9.25 7.04 -0.16
N PRO A 8 9.74 7.88 0.78
CA PRO A 8 10.93 7.54 1.53
C PRO A 8 10.67 6.20 2.22
N THR A 9 11.40 5.17 1.82
CA THR A 9 11.34 3.81 2.34
C THR A 9 11.63 3.85 3.84
N ARG A 10 10.57 3.97 4.64
CA ARG A 10 10.58 3.80 6.10
C ARG A 10 9.38 2.96 6.50
N TYR A 11 9.21 1.82 5.86
CA TYR A 11 8.32 0.80 6.37
C TYR A 11 9.15 -0.32 6.99
N VAL A 12 9.30 -0.26 8.32
CA VAL A 12 9.49 -1.47 9.11
C VAL A 12 8.08 -1.92 9.47
N LYS A 13 7.49 -2.82 8.69
CA LYS A 13 6.17 -3.39 8.99
C LYS A 13 6.34 -4.20 10.28
N ALA A 14 5.74 -3.74 11.38
CA ALA A 14 5.76 -4.47 12.65
C ALA A 14 4.88 -5.71 12.50
N VAL A 15 5.50 -6.84 12.16
CA VAL A 15 4.82 -8.14 12.12
C VAL A 15 4.48 -8.56 13.55
N THR A 16 3.19 -8.58 13.89
CA THR A 16 2.69 -9.11 15.16
C THR A 16 2.87 -10.63 15.22
N SER A 17 3.28 -11.09 16.40
CA SER A 17 3.68 -12.45 16.72
C SER A 17 2.69 -13.53 16.22
N VAL A 18 3.19 -14.53 15.51
CA VAL A 18 2.62 -15.88 15.49
C VAL A 18 3.72 -16.85 15.94
N ASP A 19 3.40 -17.66 16.96
CA ASP A 19 4.27 -18.69 17.52
C ASP A 19 4.31 -19.91 16.57
N ARG A 20 5.52 -20.45 16.37
CA ARG A 20 5.91 -21.83 15.95
C ARG A 20 6.16 -22.13 14.46
N ARG A 21 7.43 -22.52 14.21
CA ARG A 21 7.94 -23.47 13.20
C ARG A 21 7.32 -23.34 11.79
N LEU A 22 7.77 -22.37 11.00
CA LEU A 22 7.50 -22.33 9.56
C LEU A 22 8.79 -22.61 8.79
N VAL A 23 9.04 -23.90 8.54
CA VAL A 23 9.47 -24.34 7.22
C VAL A 23 8.45 -25.41 6.87
N ILE A 24 7.29 -24.97 6.39
CA ILE A 24 6.28 -25.87 5.85
C ILE A 24 6.45 -25.76 4.34
N SER A 25 7.12 -26.74 3.75
CA SER A 25 7.16 -26.91 2.30
C SER A 25 5.85 -27.55 1.89
N ASP A 26 4.83 -26.75 1.56
CA ASP A 26 3.65 -27.31 0.90
C ASP A 26 4.07 -27.81 -0.50
N PRO A 27 3.82 -29.08 -0.85
CA PRO A 27 4.22 -29.61 -2.15
C PRO A 27 3.53 -28.92 -3.34
N GLN A 28 2.47 -28.14 -3.11
CA GLN A 28 1.76 -27.41 -4.15
C GLN A 28 2.43 -26.07 -4.50
N LEU A 29 3.22 -25.48 -3.60
CA LEU A 29 3.95 -24.24 -3.85
C LEU A 29 5.45 -24.53 -4.01
N GLY A 30 5.92 -24.48 -5.25
CA GLY A 30 7.32 -24.71 -5.58
C GLY A 30 8.05 -23.42 -5.93
N TRP A 31 9.23 -23.19 -5.35
CA TRP A 31 10.17 -22.20 -5.89
C TRP A 31 10.58 -22.58 -7.32
N SER A 32 10.77 -21.58 -8.18
CA SER A 32 11.18 -21.78 -9.57
C SER A 32 12.32 -20.85 -9.98
N THR A 33 13.23 -21.40 -10.79
CA THR A 33 14.31 -20.66 -11.46
C THR A 33 13.93 -20.16 -12.85
N ALA A 34 12.71 -20.45 -13.32
CA ALA A 34 12.22 -20.09 -14.65
C ALA A 34 11.82 -18.61 -14.77
N VAL A 35 12.73 -17.70 -14.39
CA VAL A 35 12.48 -16.25 -14.30
C VAL A 35 12.01 -15.61 -15.61
N LEU A 36 12.35 -16.21 -16.75
CA LEU A 36 11.89 -15.77 -18.08
C LEU A 36 10.37 -15.89 -18.27
N ALA A 37 9.66 -16.63 -17.40
CA ALA A 37 8.20 -16.68 -17.39
C ALA A 37 7.54 -15.31 -17.11
N ALA A 38 8.32 -14.35 -16.58
CA ALA A 38 7.87 -12.99 -16.31
C ALA A 38 8.30 -11.96 -17.38
N ASP A 39 9.09 -12.34 -18.40
CA ASP A 39 9.68 -11.39 -19.37
C ASP A 39 8.62 -10.54 -20.10
N TRP A 40 7.45 -11.12 -20.33
CA TRP A 40 6.34 -10.45 -20.99
C TRP A 40 5.76 -9.28 -20.16
N ILE A 41 5.87 -9.34 -18.83
CA ILE A 41 5.38 -8.31 -17.90
C ILE A 41 6.18 -7.03 -18.10
N ALA A 42 7.50 -7.13 -18.06
CA ALA A 42 8.40 -5.97 -18.21
C ALA A 42 8.15 -5.22 -19.53
N ALA A 43 7.85 -5.94 -20.62
CA ALA A 43 7.57 -5.37 -21.92
C ALA A 43 6.22 -4.63 -22.01
N GLN A 44 5.30 -4.86 -21.06
CA GLN A 44 3.95 -4.30 -21.04
C GLN A 44 3.71 -3.33 -19.88
N LEU A 45 4.72 -3.07 -19.05
CA LEU A 45 4.69 -2.04 -18.04
C LEU A 45 5.15 -0.70 -18.62
N ALA A 46 4.45 0.37 -18.29
CA ALA A 46 4.93 1.72 -18.52
C ALA A 46 6.04 2.08 -17.52
N PRO A 47 6.86 3.10 -17.83
CA PRO A 47 7.84 3.62 -16.89
C PRO A 47 7.21 3.95 -15.53
N PHE A 48 7.91 3.55 -14.46
CA PHE A 48 7.42 3.70 -13.08
C PHE A 48 7.14 5.17 -12.71
N ASP A 49 7.93 6.10 -13.23
CA ASP A 49 7.80 7.53 -12.96
C ASP A 49 6.55 8.19 -13.58
N GLU A 50 5.85 7.50 -14.48
CA GLU A 50 4.53 7.95 -14.95
C GLU A 50 3.46 7.86 -13.86
N GLY A 51 3.58 6.89 -12.94
CA GLY A 51 2.68 6.70 -11.80
C GLY A 51 1.23 6.43 -12.23
N THR A 52 1.04 5.48 -13.14
CA THR A 52 -0.27 5.11 -13.71
C THR A 52 -0.57 3.63 -13.48
N VAL A 53 -1.80 3.17 -13.72
CA VAL A 53 -2.17 1.75 -13.53
C VAL A 53 -1.22 0.84 -14.32
N ARG A 54 -0.89 1.23 -15.55
CA ARG A 54 0.06 0.52 -16.41
C ARG A 54 1.51 0.50 -15.92
N SER A 55 1.87 1.29 -14.90
CA SER A 55 3.18 1.18 -14.25
C SER A 55 3.20 0.14 -13.12
N VAL A 56 2.06 -0.47 -12.80
CA VAL A 56 1.89 -1.49 -11.75
C VAL A 56 1.47 -2.84 -12.34
N ILE A 57 0.55 -2.83 -13.32
CA ILE A 57 0.01 -4.04 -13.94
C ILE A 57 0.10 -3.94 -15.48
N PRO A 58 0.37 -5.04 -16.21
CA PRO A 58 0.52 -5.00 -17.67
C PRO A 58 -0.66 -4.40 -18.43
N GLU A 59 -0.38 -3.61 -19.48
CA GLU A 59 -1.41 -2.96 -20.29
C GLU A 59 -2.06 -3.87 -21.34
N GLY A 60 -1.47 -5.03 -21.66
CA GLY A 60 -1.89 -5.88 -22.79
C GLY A 60 -3.21 -6.65 -22.63
N PHE A 61 -3.97 -6.38 -21.56
CA PHE A 61 -5.25 -7.01 -21.27
C PHE A 61 -6.43 -6.16 -21.74
N GLU A 62 -7.60 -6.79 -21.94
CA GLU A 62 -8.80 -6.12 -22.45
C GLU A 62 -9.41 -5.14 -21.44
N SER A 63 -9.29 -5.44 -20.14
CA SER A 63 -9.90 -4.67 -19.06
C SER A 63 -9.11 -4.78 -17.76
N HIS A 64 -9.30 -3.79 -16.87
CA HIS A 64 -8.64 -3.69 -15.58
C HIS A 64 -9.65 -3.27 -14.49
N THR A 65 -9.42 -3.76 -13.28
CA THR A 65 -10.16 -3.37 -12.07
C THR A 65 -9.20 -3.27 -10.89
N ARG A 66 -9.58 -2.51 -9.87
CA ARG A 66 -8.88 -2.48 -8.58
C ARG A 66 -9.79 -2.94 -7.46
N LEU A 67 -9.28 -3.85 -6.64
CA LEU A 67 -9.94 -4.38 -5.47
C LEU A 67 -9.45 -3.59 -4.25
N LEU A 68 -10.35 -2.86 -3.60
CA LEU A 68 -10.03 -2.02 -2.46
C LEU A 68 -9.82 -2.89 -1.21
N HIS A 69 -8.69 -2.68 -0.52
CA HIS A 69 -8.41 -3.43 0.70
C HIS A 69 -9.29 -2.91 1.84
N PRO A 70 -10.02 -3.77 2.56
CA PRO A 70 -10.88 -3.35 3.65
C PRO A 70 -10.08 -2.75 4.81
N VAL A 71 -10.75 -1.94 5.62
CA VAL A 71 -10.30 -1.59 6.97
C VAL A 71 -10.95 -2.52 7.99
N GLN A 72 -10.53 -2.49 9.26
CA GLN A 72 -11.09 -3.39 10.28
C GLN A 72 -11.74 -2.63 11.44
N LYS A 73 -12.77 -3.26 12.01
CA LYS A 73 -13.36 -2.92 13.30
C LYS A 73 -13.28 -4.12 14.23
N GLY A 74 -12.26 -4.14 15.09
CA GLY A 74 -11.89 -5.40 15.76
C GLY A 74 -11.50 -6.46 14.73
N GLU A 75 -12.26 -7.57 14.66
CA GLU A 75 -12.03 -8.64 13.68
C GLU A 75 -12.92 -8.52 12.43
N GLU A 76 -13.85 -7.57 12.39
CA GLU A 76 -14.77 -7.38 11.27
C GLU A 76 -14.13 -6.55 10.16
N LEU A 77 -14.26 -7.02 8.91
CA LEU A 77 -13.89 -6.25 7.72
C LEU A 77 -14.93 -5.18 7.41
N VAL A 78 -14.47 -3.97 7.17
CA VAL A 78 -15.28 -2.80 6.85
C VAL A 78 -14.88 -2.28 5.48
N ARG A 79 -15.86 -2.28 4.57
CA ARG A 79 -15.72 -1.81 3.19
C ARG A 79 -15.61 -0.28 3.10
N TRP A 80 -14.92 0.23 2.09
CA TRP A 80 -14.77 1.66 1.82
C TRP A 80 -16.12 2.32 1.56
N SER A 81 -17.05 1.64 0.89
CA SER A 81 -18.44 2.08 0.73
C SER A 81 -19.16 2.30 2.07
N HIS A 82 -18.86 1.51 3.10
CA HIS A 82 -19.39 1.74 4.44
C HIS A 82 -18.76 2.99 5.09
N VAL A 83 -17.45 3.17 4.96
CA VAL A 83 -16.74 4.39 5.40
C VAL A 83 -17.28 5.63 4.68
N ALA A 84 -17.49 5.54 3.37
CA ALA A 84 -18.03 6.60 2.52
C ALA A 84 -19.47 6.97 2.89
N ALA A 85 -20.32 5.97 3.17
CA ALA A 85 -21.68 6.20 3.67
C ALA A 85 -21.67 6.91 5.02
N TRP A 86 -20.76 6.53 5.93
CA TRP A 86 -20.58 7.21 7.21
C TRP A 86 -20.11 8.66 7.05
N SER A 87 -19.15 8.92 6.17
CA SER A 87 -18.60 10.26 5.93
C SER A 87 -19.42 11.14 4.99
N GLN A 88 -20.46 10.56 4.37
CA GLN A 88 -21.28 11.18 3.32
C GLN A 88 -20.46 11.63 2.12
N MET A 89 -19.39 10.90 1.82
CA MET A 89 -18.53 11.11 0.66
C MET A 89 -18.86 10.09 -0.43
N PRO A 90 -18.72 10.45 -1.71
CA PRO A 90 -18.91 9.49 -2.80
C PRO A 90 -17.72 8.53 -2.92
N VAL A 91 -17.98 7.29 -3.35
CA VAL A 91 -16.96 6.37 -3.85
C VAL A 91 -16.85 6.57 -5.36
N THR A 92 -15.78 7.23 -5.81
CA THR A 92 -15.44 7.36 -7.24
C THR A 92 -14.48 6.26 -7.67
N ASN A 93 -14.37 6.02 -8.98
CA ASN A 93 -13.45 5.00 -9.51
C ASN A 93 -11.99 5.25 -9.12
N ASP A 94 -11.60 6.50 -8.87
CA ASP A 94 -10.25 6.96 -8.49
C ASP A 94 -10.12 7.31 -7.00
N VAL A 95 -11.13 7.00 -6.17
CA VAL A 95 -11.14 7.30 -4.73
C VAL A 95 -9.86 6.82 -4.02
N GLN A 96 -9.33 7.61 -3.10
CA GLN A 96 -8.30 7.22 -2.16
C GLN A 96 -8.89 7.19 -0.74
N PHE A 97 -8.29 6.40 0.16
CA PHE A 97 -8.90 6.16 1.47
C PHE A 97 -9.12 7.45 2.27
N HIS A 98 -8.19 8.40 2.20
CA HIS A 98 -8.33 9.70 2.86
C HIS A 98 -9.50 10.54 2.35
N ASP A 99 -9.93 10.36 1.10
CA ASP A 99 -11.06 11.14 0.53
C ASP A 99 -12.37 10.83 1.27
N ILE A 100 -12.51 9.59 1.76
CA ILE A 100 -13.69 9.11 2.49
C ILE A 100 -13.47 9.05 4.00
N ALA A 101 -12.23 8.91 4.47
CA ALA A 101 -11.91 8.80 5.88
C ALA A 101 -11.77 10.17 6.59
N LEU A 102 -11.47 11.24 5.83
CA LEU A 102 -11.23 12.59 6.34
C LEU A 102 -12.28 13.59 5.82
N PRO A 103 -13.57 13.46 6.20
CA PRO A 103 -14.57 14.44 5.79
C PRO A 103 -14.30 15.80 6.45
N ARG A 104 -14.64 16.87 5.74
CA ARG A 104 -14.53 18.24 6.27
C ARG A 104 -15.48 18.47 7.45
N GLN A 105 -16.69 17.94 7.34
CA GLN A 105 -17.72 18.05 8.37
C GLN A 105 -17.71 16.79 9.24
N ARG A 106 -17.92 16.97 10.54
CA ARG A 106 -17.94 15.86 11.50
C ARG A 106 -19.19 15.01 11.27
N PRO A 107 -19.04 13.69 11.01
CA PRO A 107 -20.18 12.79 10.94
C PRO A 107 -20.90 12.64 12.28
N ALA A 108 -22.15 12.18 12.25
CA ALA A 108 -22.99 12.07 13.43
C ALA A 108 -22.52 10.99 14.43
N GLY A 109 -21.92 9.91 13.92
CA GLY A 109 -21.43 8.78 14.71
C GLY A 109 -19.89 8.67 14.72
N PRO A 110 -19.32 7.81 15.58
CA PRO A 110 -17.91 7.50 15.54
C PRO A 110 -17.52 6.84 14.21
N ALA A 111 -16.23 6.88 13.87
CA ALA A 111 -15.71 6.17 12.70
C ALA A 111 -16.03 4.67 12.80
N PRO A 112 -16.47 4.02 11.70
CA PRO A 112 -16.82 2.60 11.70
C PRO A 112 -15.61 1.65 11.68
N TRP A 113 -14.37 2.15 11.76
CA TRP A 113 -13.15 1.34 11.81
C TRP A 113 -12.27 1.76 13.00
N ASP A 114 -11.34 0.90 13.40
CA ASP A 114 -10.28 1.20 14.38
C ASP A 114 -8.90 0.62 14.02
N SER A 115 -8.77 -0.02 12.85
CA SER A 115 -7.46 -0.33 12.28
C SER A 115 -6.70 0.91 11.83
N ALA A 116 -5.39 0.75 11.65
CA ALA A 116 -4.50 1.78 11.12
C ALA A 116 -4.65 1.93 9.59
N GLY A 117 -5.88 2.16 9.12
CA GLY A 117 -6.22 2.20 7.70
C GLY A 117 -6.32 0.82 7.03
N PRO A 118 -6.43 0.80 5.69
CA PRO A 118 -6.42 -0.42 4.90
C PRO A 118 -5.01 -1.00 4.82
N THR A 119 -4.90 -2.33 4.74
CA THR A 119 -3.59 -2.98 4.61
C THR A 119 -2.96 -2.61 3.27
N GLU A 120 -1.73 -2.10 3.26
CA GLU A 120 -0.97 -1.84 2.04
C GLU A 120 -0.23 -3.10 1.56
N GLY A 121 -0.20 -3.30 0.24
CA GLY A 121 0.63 -4.32 -0.42
C GLY A 121 0.12 -5.76 -0.40
N ALA A 122 -0.99 -6.04 0.28
CA ALA A 122 -1.53 -7.39 0.37
C ALA A 122 -3.07 -7.39 0.38
N LEU A 123 -3.66 -8.29 -0.38
CA LEU A 123 -5.10 -8.58 -0.31
C LEU A 123 -5.45 -9.19 1.05
N ASP A 124 -6.66 -8.90 1.53
CA ASP A 124 -7.23 -9.62 2.66
C ASP A 124 -7.41 -11.11 2.33
N ALA A 125 -7.28 -11.98 3.32
CA ALA A 125 -7.36 -13.43 3.13
C ALA A 125 -8.72 -13.89 2.56
N SER A 126 -9.81 -13.28 3.00
CA SER A 126 -11.15 -13.60 2.50
C SER A 126 -11.33 -13.11 1.06
N ASP A 127 -10.85 -11.91 0.74
CA ASP A 127 -10.90 -11.37 -0.63
C ASP A 127 -10.03 -12.18 -1.59
N ALA A 128 -8.82 -12.58 -1.15
CA ALA A 128 -7.93 -13.44 -1.91
C ALA A 128 -8.58 -14.80 -2.23
N ALA A 129 -9.28 -15.42 -1.26
CA ALA A 129 -9.96 -16.69 -1.48
C ALA A 129 -11.10 -16.60 -2.51
N HIS A 130 -11.93 -15.55 -2.45
CA HIS A 130 -12.98 -15.31 -3.45
C HIS A 130 -12.40 -15.02 -4.83
N LEU A 131 -11.32 -14.23 -4.89
CA LEU A 131 -10.63 -13.92 -6.13
C LEU A 131 -10.04 -15.19 -6.76
N VAL A 132 -9.33 -16.03 -6.00
CA VAL A 132 -8.79 -17.32 -6.45
C VAL A 132 -9.86 -18.19 -7.10
N SER A 133 -11.03 -18.32 -6.46
CA SER A 133 -12.15 -19.10 -7.01
C SER A 133 -12.58 -18.58 -8.38
N THR A 134 -12.66 -17.26 -8.54
CA THR A 134 -13.04 -16.63 -9.81
C THR A 134 -11.95 -16.82 -10.86
N LEU A 135 -10.68 -16.56 -10.51
CA LEU A 135 -9.54 -16.66 -11.44
C LEU A 135 -9.36 -18.07 -12.00
N ARG A 136 -9.63 -19.10 -11.19
CA ARG A 136 -9.56 -20.51 -11.62
C ARG A 136 -10.43 -20.81 -12.83
N GLU A 137 -11.60 -20.18 -12.91
CA GLU A 137 -12.58 -20.39 -13.98
C GLU A 137 -12.22 -19.67 -15.30
N HIS A 138 -11.31 -18.69 -15.23
CA HIS A 138 -10.91 -17.84 -16.36
C HIS A 138 -9.51 -18.16 -16.91
N THR A 139 -9.00 -19.36 -16.65
CA THR A 139 -7.74 -19.86 -17.24
C THR A 139 -7.87 -21.31 -17.70
N THR A 140 -7.10 -21.66 -18.73
CA THR A 140 -6.92 -23.04 -19.20
C THR A 140 -5.81 -23.79 -18.44
N SER A 141 -5.01 -23.08 -17.62
CA SER A 141 -3.89 -23.62 -16.86
C SER A 141 -3.99 -23.31 -15.35
N PRO A 142 -5.10 -23.65 -14.66
CA PRO A 142 -5.27 -23.31 -13.24
C PRO A 142 -4.27 -24.02 -12.33
N GLU A 143 -3.75 -25.17 -12.75
CA GLU A 143 -2.73 -25.93 -12.02
C GLU A 143 -1.30 -25.41 -12.22
N HIS A 144 -1.11 -24.45 -13.12
CA HIS A 144 0.21 -23.90 -13.46
C HIS A 144 0.15 -22.38 -13.53
N CYS A 145 0.21 -21.78 -12.35
CA CYS A 145 0.36 -20.35 -12.12
C CYS A 145 1.78 -20.01 -11.66
N TRP A 146 2.13 -18.76 -11.81
CA TRP A 146 3.36 -18.13 -11.36
C TRP A 146 3.05 -17.11 -10.29
N PHE A 147 3.92 -17.01 -9.28
CA PHE A 147 3.77 -16.09 -8.16
C PHE A 147 5.10 -15.39 -7.91
N ALA A 148 5.10 -14.06 -7.97
CA ALA A 148 6.26 -13.23 -7.69
C ALA A 148 6.10 -12.58 -6.32
N LEU A 149 7.09 -12.79 -5.44
CA LEU A 149 7.16 -12.20 -4.11
C LEU A 149 8.33 -11.22 -4.06
N TRP A 150 8.09 -10.00 -3.61
CA TRP A 150 9.14 -8.98 -3.59
C TRP A 150 10.27 -9.36 -2.64
N ASP A 151 11.52 -9.31 -3.13
CA ASP A 151 12.71 -9.70 -2.36
C ASP A 151 13.06 -8.67 -1.25
N GLY A 152 12.45 -7.48 -1.29
CA GLY A 152 12.78 -6.35 -0.43
C GLY A 152 11.95 -6.20 0.85
N TYR A 153 11.06 -7.14 1.20
CA TYR A 153 10.27 -7.06 2.45
C TYR A 153 11.11 -7.00 3.74
N GLY A 154 12.42 -7.26 3.65
CA GLY A 154 13.37 -6.96 4.72
C GLY A 154 13.27 -7.89 5.93
N TRP A 155 12.79 -9.12 5.73
CA TRP A 155 12.74 -10.13 6.78
C TRP A 155 14.11 -10.40 7.41
N ASP A 156 15.20 -10.17 6.67
CA ASP A 156 16.57 -10.47 7.06
C ASP A 156 17.16 -9.41 8.02
N ASP A 157 16.58 -8.20 8.06
CA ASP A 157 17.15 -7.02 8.75
C ASP A 157 16.15 -6.28 9.69
N ALA A 158 14.91 -6.77 9.83
CA ALA A 158 13.89 -6.09 10.62
C ALA A 158 14.16 -6.17 12.14
N ALA A 159 14.81 -5.15 12.69
CA ALA A 159 14.85 -4.94 14.15
C ALA A 159 13.43 -4.63 14.67
N ARG A 160 12.85 -5.57 15.44
CA ARG A 160 11.57 -5.34 16.12
C ARG A 160 11.80 -4.54 17.40
N PHE A 161 11.04 -3.46 17.56
CA PHE A 161 10.92 -2.70 18.80
C PHE A 161 9.51 -2.89 19.35
N GLU A 162 9.36 -3.62 20.45
CA GLU A 162 8.10 -3.64 21.19
C GLU A 162 7.98 -2.37 22.04
N LEU A 163 7.01 -1.52 21.73
CA LEU A 163 6.61 -0.40 22.57
C LEU A 163 5.75 -0.92 23.73
N ILE A 164 6.37 -1.21 24.87
CA ILE A 164 5.65 -1.57 26.10
C ILE A 164 5.24 -0.29 26.83
N GLY A 165 4.15 0.32 26.40
CA GLY A 165 3.53 1.49 27.05
C GLY A 165 4.42 2.75 27.11
N GLU A 166 3.82 3.85 27.54
CA GLU A 166 4.54 5.12 27.68
C GLU A 166 5.66 5.03 28.73
N GLY A 167 6.91 5.05 28.27
CA GLY A 167 8.09 5.28 29.13
C GLY A 167 8.95 4.07 29.50
N ALA A 168 8.66 2.85 29.02
CA ALA A 168 9.57 1.70 29.19
C ALA A 168 10.52 1.56 27.98
N PRO A 169 11.79 1.14 28.18
CA PRO A 169 12.70 0.90 27.06
C PRO A 169 12.16 -0.22 26.17
N ALA A 170 12.15 0.01 24.86
CA ALA A 170 11.78 -1.02 23.88
C ALA A 170 12.70 -2.24 24.06
N HIS A 171 12.11 -3.41 24.30
CA HIS A 171 12.87 -4.65 24.27
C HIS A 171 13.16 -5.00 22.82
N GLN A 172 14.46 -5.21 22.52
CA GLN A 172 14.90 -5.72 21.24
C GLN A 172 14.59 -7.22 21.21
N SER A 173 13.49 -7.58 20.54
CA SER A 173 13.18 -8.98 20.25
C SER A 173 14.15 -9.51 19.20
N ALA A 174 14.44 -10.82 19.22
CA ALA A 174 15.24 -11.44 18.17
C ALA A 174 14.64 -11.11 16.79
N PRO A 175 15.47 -10.86 15.75
CA PRO A 175 14.95 -10.59 14.42
C PRO A 175 14.03 -11.73 13.99
N PRO A 176 12.94 -11.45 13.26
CA PRO A 176 12.12 -12.51 12.69
C PRO A 176 13.01 -13.44 11.87
N ILE A 177 12.75 -14.74 11.94
CA ILE A 177 13.38 -15.69 11.03
C ILE A 177 12.89 -15.34 9.64
N ASP A 178 13.81 -15.16 8.69
CA ASP A 178 13.47 -15.04 7.29
C ASP A 178 12.61 -16.24 6.86
N PRO A 179 11.34 -16.02 6.48
CA PRO A 179 10.47 -17.12 6.06
C PRO A 179 10.91 -17.70 4.71
N VAL A 180 11.78 -17.03 3.96
CA VAL A 180 12.28 -17.48 2.66
C VAL A 180 13.47 -18.43 2.86
N PRO A 181 13.44 -19.65 2.30
CA PRO A 181 14.59 -20.56 2.37
C PRO A 181 15.84 -20.00 1.67
N ILE A 182 17.03 -20.34 2.21
CA ILE A 182 18.31 -19.81 1.70
C ILE A 182 18.55 -20.16 0.23
N GLU A 183 18.12 -21.34 -0.22
CA GLU A 183 18.21 -21.75 -1.62
C GLU A 183 17.39 -20.88 -2.57
N VAL A 184 16.26 -20.33 -2.07
CA VAL A 184 15.45 -19.36 -2.81
C VAL A 184 16.15 -18.00 -2.80
N ARG A 185 16.70 -17.59 -1.63
CA ARG A 185 17.51 -16.37 -1.47
C ARG A 185 18.80 -16.36 -2.29
N ASP A 186 19.38 -17.50 -2.62
CA ASP A 186 20.58 -17.56 -3.48
C ASP A 186 20.25 -17.81 -4.96
N GLY A 187 18.96 -17.93 -5.29
CA GLY A 187 18.46 -18.20 -6.64
C GLY A 187 18.53 -17.02 -7.64
N PRO A 188 18.11 -17.24 -8.89
CA PRO A 188 17.86 -16.14 -9.83
C PRO A 188 16.61 -15.32 -9.43
N ARG A 189 16.49 -14.12 -10.01
CA ARG A 189 15.40 -13.18 -9.76
C ARG A 189 14.66 -12.80 -11.03
N VAL A 190 13.37 -12.52 -10.85
CA VAL A 190 12.61 -11.76 -11.83
C VAL A 190 12.95 -10.28 -11.62
N GLU A 191 13.48 -9.65 -12.66
CA GLU A 191 13.89 -8.25 -12.68
C GLU A 191 12.82 -7.43 -13.38
N LEU A 192 12.08 -6.61 -12.64
CA LEU A 192 11.12 -5.64 -13.17
C LEU A 192 11.59 -4.21 -12.81
N PRO A 193 11.07 -3.16 -13.46
CA PRO A 193 11.40 -1.79 -13.07
C PRO A 193 11.22 -1.56 -11.57
N GLU A 194 12.24 -1.03 -10.91
CA GLU A 194 12.27 -0.68 -9.47
C GLU A 194 12.08 -1.83 -8.46
N ARG A 195 11.93 -3.09 -8.92
CA ARG A 195 11.59 -4.22 -8.05
C ARG A 195 12.22 -5.53 -8.53
N THR A 196 12.75 -6.30 -7.59
CA THR A 196 13.23 -7.67 -7.80
C THR A 196 12.36 -8.67 -7.05
N TYR A 197 12.06 -9.79 -7.69
CA TYR A 197 11.14 -10.78 -7.13
C TYR A 197 11.73 -12.19 -7.09
N LEU A 198 11.36 -12.90 -6.03
CA LEU A 198 11.44 -14.36 -5.91
C LEU A 198 10.28 -14.96 -6.70
N LEU A 199 10.54 -16.04 -7.45
CA LEU A 199 9.53 -16.68 -8.30
C LEU A 199 9.15 -18.05 -7.75
N TYR A 200 7.84 -18.27 -7.64
CA TYR A 200 7.23 -19.53 -7.27
C TYR A 200 6.23 -19.95 -8.35
N THR A 201 5.82 -21.22 -8.32
CA THR A 201 4.82 -21.80 -9.20
C THR A 201 3.98 -22.83 -8.46
N GLY A 202 2.73 -23.00 -8.89
CA GLY A 202 1.78 -23.91 -8.28
C GLY A 202 0.39 -23.73 -8.88
N PRO A 203 -0.64 -24.44 -8.36
CA PRO A 203 -2.03 -24.18 -8.72
C PRO A 203 -2.46 -22.80 -8.22
N VAL A 204 -3.51 -22.22 -8.79
CA VAL A 204 -4.02 -20.88 -8.43
C VAL A 204 -4.30 -20.72 -6.93
N GLU A 205 -4.71 -21.79 -6.26
CA GLU A 205 -4.93 -21.83 -4.81
C GLU A 205 -3.66 -21.61 -3.99
N ALA A 206 -2.49 -21.87 -4.56
CA ALA A 206 -1.21 -21.71 -3.86
C ALA A 206 -0.93 -20.25 -3.46
N ALA A 207 -1.62 -19.27 -4.03
CA ALA A 207 -1.54 -17.89 -3.57
C ALA A 207 -2.00 -17.70 -2.11
N LEU A 208 -2.94 -18.53 -1.64
CA LEU A 208 -3.42 -18.47 -0.25
C LEU A 208 -2.38 -18.99 0.74
N LEU A 209 -1.48 -19.88 0.29
CA LEU A 209 -0.38 -20.38 1.12
C LEU A 209 0.60 -19.27 1.50
N PHE A 210 0.73 -18.22 0.67
CA PHE A 210 1.57 -17.08 1.01
C PHE A 210 1.08 -16.32 2.25
N LEU A 211 -0.23 -16.30 2.50
CA LEU A 211 -0.80 -15.67 3.69
C LEU A 211 -0.42 -16.45 4.96
N GLU A 212 -0.32 -17.76 4.87
CA GLU A 212 0.11 -18.61 5.99
C GLU A 212 1.63 -18.52 6.21
N GLU A 213 2.41 -18.58 5.12
CA GLU A 213 3.87 -18.65 5.18
C GLU A 213 4.55 -17.28 5.35
N TYR A 214 4.10 -16.27 4.59
CA TYR A 214 4.73 -14.96 4.48
C TYR A 214 3.84 -13.82 5.03
N GLN A 215 2.61 -14.15 5.47
CA GLN A 215 1.61 -13.20 5.94
C GLN A 215 1.19 -12.15 4.90
N GLN A 216 1.49 -12.37 3.61
CA GLN A 216 1.10 -11.49 2.50
C GLN A 216 0.54 -12.33 1.36
N THR A 217 -0.11 -11.71 0.38
CA THR A 217 -0.32 -12.35 -0.92
C THR A 217 0.91 -12.19 -1.83
N PRO A 218 1.05 -12.98 -2.90
CA PRO A 218 1.99 -12.68 -3.96
C PRO A 218 1.82 -11.25 -4.46
N ASN A 219 2.93 -10.57 -4.78
CA ASN A 219 2.87 -9.23 -5.34
C ASN A 219 2.41 -9.25 -6.79
N LEU A 220 2.84 -10.26 -7.57
CA LEU A 220 2.36 -10.51 -8.92
C LEU A 220 2.02 -11.97 -9.08
N TRP A 221 0.97 -12.26 -9.84
CA TRP A 221 0.56 -13.64 -10.12
C TRP A 221 -0.26 -13.74 -11.39
N TRP A 222 0.00 -14.79 -12.15
CA TRP A 222 -0.58 -15.04 -13.47
C TRP A 222 -0.54 -16.53 -13.82
N PRO A 223 -1.48 -17.03 -14.64
CA PRO A 223 -1.46 -18.40 -15.15
C PRO A 223 -0.49 -18.52 -16.32
N ALA A 224 -0.02 -19.72 -16.62
CA ALA A 224 0.91 -19.96 -17.72
C ALA A 224 0.36 -19.64 -19.12
N ASP A 225 -0.96 -19.59 -19.29
CA ASP A 225 -1.61 -19.13 -20.52
C ASP A 225 -1.77 -17.60 -20.62
N HIS A 226 -1.32 -16.86 -19.60
CA HIS A 226 -1.37 -15.40 -19.51
C HIS A 226 -2.78 -14.81 -19.69
N SER A 227 -3.82 -15.56 -19.34
CA SER A 227 -5.22 -15.14 -19.47
C SER A 227 -5.60 -13.99 -18.53
N TRP A 228 -4.93 -13.86 -17.39
CA TRP A 228 -5.11 -12.76 -16.44
C TRP A 228 -3.82 -12.46 -15.68
N CYS A 229 -3.77 -11.32 -14.99
CA CYS A 229 -2.68 -10.96 -14.10
C CYS A 229 -3.25 -10.21 -12.89
N VAL A 230 -2.67 -10.42 -11.71
CA VAL A 230 -3.02 -9.69 -10.48
C VAL A 230 -1.76 -9.03 -9.94
N ALA A 231 -1.88 -7.79 -9.47
CA ALA A 231 -0.77 -6.98 -8.98
C ALA A 231 -1.10 -6.22 -7.68
N SER A 232 -0.39 -6.55 -6.61
CA SER A 232 -0.43 -5.89 -5.32
C SER A 232 0.88 -5.10 -5.12
N GLU A 233 0.86 -3.81 -5.45
CA GLU A 233 1.99 -2.92 -5.18
C GLU A 233 2.09 -2.63 -3.69
N ILE A 234 3.32 -2.66 -3.14
CA ILE A 234 3.56 -2.67 -1.70
C ILE A 234 3.05 -1.43 -0.96
N ASP A 235 2.96 -0.30 -1.68
CA ASP A 235 2.56 1.00 -1.13
C ASP A 235 1.07 1.33 -1.42
N LEU A 236 0.32 0.42 -2.06
CA LEU A 236 -1.08 0.65 -2.42
C LEU A 236 -2.04 -0.08 -1.48
N ALA A 237 -3.13 0.61 -1.15
CA ALA A 237 -4.26 0.09 -0.37
C ALA A 237 -5.30 -0.65 -1.23
N TRP A 238 -4.88 -1.14 -2.39
CA TRP A 238 -5.70 -1.90 -3.32
C TRP A 238 -4.82 -2.79 -4.20
N THR A 239 -5.45 -3.78 -4.81
CA THR A 239 -4.81 -4.72 -5.75
C THR A 239 -5.45 -4.60 -7.11
N TYR A 240 -4.64 -4.57 -8.17
CA TYR A 240 -5.15 -4.60 -9.54
C TYR A 240 -5.38 -6.02 -10.04
N LEU A 241 -6.41 -6.17 -10.86
CA LEU A 241 -6.67 -7.34 -11.68
C LEU A 241 -6.79 -6.88 -13.13
N ALA A 242 -6.11 -7.57 -14.04
CA ALA A 242 -6.18 -7.39 -15.48
C ALA A 242 -6.55 -8.72 -16.15
N GLY A 243 -7.41 -8.67 -17.16
CA GLY A 243 -7.89 -9.88 -17.83
C GLY A 243 -8.88 -9.60 -18.97
N PRO A 244 -9.55 -10.65 -19.48
CA PRO A 244 -10.65 -10.48 -20.42
C PRO A 244 -11.80 -9.69 -19.76
N VAL A 245 -12.60 -9.01 -20.58
CA VAL A 245 -13.76 -8.23 -20.09
C VAL A 245 -14.69 -9.10 -19.23
N SER A 246 -14.89 -10.36 -19.61
CA SER A 246 -15.75 -11.30 -18.86
C SER A 246 -15.30 -11.56 -17.43
N LEU A 247 -13.98 -11.61 -17.18
CA LEU A 247 -13.42 -11.81 -15.84
C LEU A 247 -13.62 -10.54 -15.01
N VAL A 248 -13.28 -9.38 -15.58
CA VAL A 248 -13.38 -8.09 -14.89
C VAL A 248 -14.83 -7.76 -14.56
N ASP A 249 -15.77 -7.97 -15.48
CA ASP A 249 -17.20 -7.76 -15.24
C ASP A 249 -17.74 -8.68 -14.13
N GLN A 250 -17.27 -9.93 -14.06
CA GLN A 250 -17.66 -10.86 -12.99
C GLN A 250 -17.17 -10.37 -11.62
N VAL A 251 -15.93 -9.89 -11.52
CA VAL A 251 -15.37 -9.35 -10.26
C VAL A 251 -16.06 -8.04 -9.86
N LEU A 252 -16.37 -7.16 -10.82
CA LEU A 252 -17.11 -5.92 -10.55
C LEU A 252 -18.57 -6.17 -10.10
N ALA A 253 -19.16 -7.29 -10.53
CA ALA A 253 -20.52 -7.69 -10.13
C ALA A 253 -20.56 -8.46 -8.79
N ASP A 254 -19.42 -8.93 -8.29
CA ASP A 254 -19.34 -9.67 -7.03
C ASP A 254 -19.43 -8.71 -5.83
N HIS A 255 -20.51 -8.80 -5.06
CA HIS A 255 -20.72 -7.97 -3.87
C HIS A 255 -19.90 -8.41 -2.65
N THR A 256 -19.26 -9.57 -2.70
CA THR A 256 -18.33 -9.99 -1.65
C THR A 256 -17.02 -9.22 -1.75
N LEU A 257 -16.59 -8.86 -2.96
CA LEU A 257 -15.42 -8.05 -3.26
C LEU A 257 -15.81 -6.59 -3.43
N GLU A 258 -14.94 -5.66 -3.01
CA GLU A 258 -15.14 -4.24 -3.30
C GLU A 258 -14.22 -3.81 -4.43
N ALA A 259 -14.70 -3.96 -5.65
CA ALA A 259 -13.96 -3.67 -6.86
C ALA A 259 -14.47 -2.41 -7.57
N LEU A 260 -13.54 -1.64 -8.16
CA LEU A 260 -13.84 -0.45 -8.96
C LEU A 260 -13.13 -0.55 -10.31
N PRO A 261 -13.77 -0.09 -11.41
CA PRO A 261 -13.12 -0.04 -12.72
C PRO A 261 -11.83 0.79 -12.65
N ALA A 262 -10.79 0.34 -13.34
CA ALA A 262 -9.53 1.07 -13.47
C ALA A 262 -9.19 1.22 -14.95
N ALA A 263 -8.88 2.44 -15.39
CA ALA A 263 -8.35 2.65 -16.73
C ALA A 263 -6.81 2.60 -16.70
N PRO A 264 -6.14 2.10 -17.74
CA PRO A 264 -4.67 1.98 -17.77
C PRO A 264 -3.92 3.28 -17.48
N GLN A 265 -4.48 4.42 -17.88
CA GLN A 265 -3.91 5.77 -17.68
C GLN A 265 -4.27 6.42 -16.33
N ASP A 266 -5.13 5.79 -15.52
CA ASP A 266 -5.50 6.33 -14.22
C ASP A 266 -4.26 6.43 -13.34
N ARG A 267 -4.20 7.48 -12.50
CA ARG A 267 -3.05 7.74 -11.64
C ARG A 267 -3.11 6.83 -10.41
N VAL A 268 -1.96 6.26 -10.04
CA VAL A 268 -1.82 5.46 -8.80
C VAL A 268 -1.18 6.25 -7.67
N THR A 269 -0.57 7.40 -7.98
CA THR A 269 0.12 8.25 -7.00
C THR A 269 -0.86 8.88 -6.02
N LEU A 270 -0.42 9.09 -4.78
CA LEU A 270 -1.12 9.88 -3.78
C LEU A 270 -1.64 11.19 -4.38
N ARG A 271 -2.92 11.44 -4.23
CA ARG A 271 -3.57 12.66 -4.69
C ARG A 271 -4.61 13.09 -3.67
N LEU A 272 -4.47 14.31 -3.17
CA LEU A 272 -5.53 14.97 -2.45
C LEU A 272 -6.50 15.61 -3.45
N THR A 273 -7.79 15.58 -3.14
CA THR A 273 -8.82 16.21 -3.97
C THR A 273 -9.69 17.13 -3.14
N GLY A 274 -10.30 18.11 -3.80
CA GLY A 274 -11.22 19.05 -3.19
C GLY A 274 -10.61 19.78 -1.99
N TRP A 275 -11.32 19.76 -0.86
CA TRP A 275 -10.98 20.60 0.28
C TRP A 275 -9.64 20.23 0.94
N LEU A 276 -9.19 18.97 0.85
CA LEU A 276 -7.91 18.54 1.43
C LEU A 276 -6.74 19.14 0.67
N ASP A 277 -6.81 19.19 -0.66
CA ASP A 277 -5.79 19.81 -1.53
C ASP A 277 -5.70 21.33 -1.28
N ASP A 278 -6.87 21.98 -1.19
CA ASP A 278 -6.96 23.40 -0.81
C ASP A 278 -6.33 23.66 0.57
N ALA A 279 -6.65 22.80 1.56
CA ALA A 279 -6.15 22.93 2.91
C ALA A 279 -4.63 22.74 2.99
N VAL A 280 -4.06 21.77 2.25
CA VAL A 280 -2.61 21.58 2.16
C VAL A 280 -1.92 22.76 1.50
N THR A 281 -2.49 23.29 0.43
CA THR A 281 -1.94 24.46 -0.28
C THR A 281 -1.89 25.70 0.62
N VAL A 282 -2.96 25.95 1.38
CA VAL A 282 -3.02 27.02 2.38
C VAL A 282 -2.01 26.77 3.50
N ALA A 283 -1.98 25.56 4.06
CA ALA A 283 -1.07 25.19 5.15
C ALA A 283 0.41 25.32 4.77
N ALA A 284 0.78 24.96 3.54
CA ALA A 284 2.14 25.15 3.03
C ALA A 284 2.52 26.64 2.96
N THR A 285 1.58 27.50 2.58
CA THR A 285 1.77 28.96 2.56
C THR A 285 1.97 29.50 3.98
N GLU A 286 1.09 29.12 4.91
CA GLU A 286 1.18 29.51 6.32
C GLU A 286 2.48 29.02 6.99
N LEU A 287 2.94 27.81 6.67
CA LEU A 287 4.23 27.29 7.15
C LEU A 287 5.40 28.17 6.70
N LEU A 288 5.39 28.62 5.44
CA LEU A 288 6.43 29.52 4.96
C LEU A 288 6.34 30.88 5.65
N GLU A 289 5.15 31.46 5.79
CA GLU A 289 4.97 32.81 6.33
C GLU A 289 5.16 32.89 7.85
N HIS A 290 4.57 31.94 8.58
CA HIS A 290 4.43 31.98 10.03
C HIS A 290 5.23 30.90 10.78
N GLY A 291 5.77 29.92 10.05
CA GLY A 291 6.53 28.81 10.64
C GLY A 291 5.68 27.75 11.36
N HIS A 292 4.36 27.88 11.35
CA HIS A 292 3.42 26.91 11.92
C HIS A 292 2.06 26.97 11.22
N THR A 293 1.34 25.86 11.20
CA THR A 293 -0.02 25.75 10.65
C THR A 293 -0.78 24.60 11.32
N GLN A 294 -2.09 24.54 11.09
CA GLN A 294 -2.93 23.42 11.48
C GLN A 294 -3.97 23.09 10.40
N ILE A 295 -4.10 21.81 10.05
CA ILE A 295 -5.22 21.26 9.27
C ILE A 295 -6.15 20.50 10.21
N ARG A 296 -7.47 20.64 10.05
CA ARG A 296 -8.48 19.89 10.81
C ARG A 296 -9.45 19.20 9.88
N ALA A 297 -9.55 17.87 10.00
CA ALA A 297 -10.47 17.01 9.30
C ALA A 297 -11.39 16.30 10.30
N ALA A 298 -12.60 16.82 10.50
CA ALA A 298 -13.59 16.27 11.43
C ALA A 298 -13.05 15.93 12.84
N HIS A 299 -12.68 14.65 13.05
CA HIS A 299 -12.25 14.04 14.31
C HIS A 299 -10.72 13.91 14.44
N ARG A 300 -10.00 14.44 13.44
CA ARG A 300 -8.56 14.31 13.28
C ARG A 300 -7.96 15.67 12.93
N GLY A 301 -6.73 15.89 13.33
CA GLY A 301 -6.02 17.12 13.00
C GLY A 301 -4.53 16.88 12.84
N LEU A 302 -3.92 17.77 12.07
CA LEU A 302 -2.49 17.81 11.82
C LEU A 302 -1.99 19.20 12.20
N ARG A 303 -0.94 19.27 13.02
CA ARG A 303 -0.19 20.51 13.26
C ARG A 303 1.17 20.34 12.63
N ALA A 304 1.65 21.36 11.93
CA ALA A 304 3.01 21.37 11.40
C ALA A 304 3.75 22.62 11.84
N SER A 305 5.07 22.48 12.00
CA SER A 305 5.98 23.57 12.33
C SER A 305 7.23 23.49 11.46
N LEU A 306 7.70 24.65 11.01
CA LEU A 306 8.85 24.78 10.12
C LEU A 306 9.92 25.68 10.74
N GLN A 307 11.05 25.08 11.08
CA GLN A 307 12.28 25.79 11.39
C GLN A 307 13.17 25.84 10.15
N ARG A 308 13.39 27.03 9.59
CA ARG A 308 14.20 27.17 8.38
C ARG A 308 15.69 26.93 8.66
N PRO A 309 16.43 26.28 7.73
CA PRO A 309 17.87 26.16 7.85
C PRO A 309 18.53 27.54 7.92
N THR A 310 19.55 27.67 8.76
CA THR A 310 20.38 28.89 8.83
C THR A 310 21.77 28.60 8.28
N ARG A 311 22.62 29.63 8.22
CA ARG A 311 24.04 29.46 7.84
C ARG A 311 24.79 28.49 8.77
N TRP A 312 24.30 28.21 9.98
CA TRP A 312 25.03 27.44 10.98
C TRP A 312 24.25 26.25 11.56
N ARG A 313 22.96 26.09 11.23
CA ARG A 313 22.09 25.02 11.75
C ARG A 313 21.19 24.48 10.64
N ASN A 314 20.99 23.17 10.64
CA ASN A 314 19.94 22.55 9.83
C ASN A 314 18.56 23.07 10.27
N GLY A 315 17.61 23.04 9.35
CA GLY A 315 16.21 23.28 9.66
C GLY A 315 15.52 21.99 10.07
N GLN A 316 14.25 22.11 10.41
CA GLN A 316 13.39 20.98 10.76
C GLN A 316 11.94 21.27 10.33
N LEU A 317 11.30 20.29 9.72
CA LEU A 317 9.85 20.23 9.59
C LEU A 317 9.34 19.22 10.63
N GLY A 318 8.53 19.66 11.58
CA GLY A 318 7.87 18.79 12.55
C GLY A 318 6.38 18.71 12.26
N ILE A 319 5.81 17.51 12.28
CA ILE A 319 4.40 17.26 12.05
C ILE A 319 3.85 16.43 13.21
N THR A 320 2.71 16.84 13.75
CA THR A 320 2.01 16.13 14.81
C THR A 320 0.56 15.90 14.39
N SER A 321 0.20 14.64 14.21
CA SER A 321 -1.15 14.18 13.95
C SER A 321 -1.83 13.82 15.26
N HIS A 322 -3.13 14.09 15.38
CA HIS A 322 -3.91 13.81 16.58
C HIS A 322 -5.35 13.42 16.23
N THR A 323 -5.96 12.57 17.06
CA THR A 323 -7.40 12.29 17.05
C THR A 323 -8.08 12.92 18.27
N ASP A 324 -9.38 13.18 18.17
CA ASP A 324 -10.22 13.57 19.32
C ASP A 324 -10.17 12.55 20.46
N GLY A 325 -9.86 11.27 20.15
CA GLY A 325 -9.72 10.18 21.11
C GLY A 325 -8.39 10.15 21.87
N GLY A 326 -7.49 11.10 21.58
CA GLY A 326 -6.20 11.24 22.28
C GLY A 326 -5.03 10.49 21.64
N SER A 327 -5.25 9.72 20.57
CA SER A 327 -4.15 9.14 19.79
C SER A 327 -3.37 10.26 19.11
N SER A 328 -2.05 10.15 19.10
CA SER A 328 -1.19 11.10 18.37
C SER A 328 0.01 10.39 17.76
N ALA A 329 0.47 10.91 16.62
CA ALA A 329 1.73 10.53 16.00
C ALA A 329 2.54 11.80 15.73
N GLU A 330 3.85 11.70 15.92
CA GLU A 330 4.77 12.80 15.66
C GLU A 330 5.86 12.32 14.69
N SER A 331 6.10 13.11 13.66
CA SER A 331 7.18 12.89 12.71
C SER A 331 8.01 14.17 12.56
N SER A 332 9.29 14.01 12.26
CA SER A 332 10.13 15.15 11.95
C SER A 332 11.15 14.83 10.86
N LEU A 333 11.37 15.82 10.00
CA LEU A 333 12.31 15.77 8.89
C LEU A 333 13.38 16.84 9.08
N VAL A 334 14.65 16.43 9.00
CA VAL A 334 15.79 17.36 9.03
C VAL A 334 15.98 18.00 7.66
N LEU A 335 16.00 19.32 7.63
CA LEU A 335 16.21 20.10 6.41
C LEU A 335 17.69 20.50 6.33
N PHE A 336 18.45 19.76 5.51
CA PHE A 336 19.89 19.97 5.40
C PHE A 336 20.23 21.31 4.73
N ARG A 337 21.22 22.00 5.27
CA ARG A 337 21.70 23.30 4.79
C ARG A 337 22.07 23.34 3.30
N LYS A 338 22.52 22.22 2.72
CA LYS A 338 23.00 22.14 1.32
C LYS A 338 21.87 21.96 0.30
N SER A 339 20.65 21.65 0.74
CA SER A 339 19.54 21.28 -0.16
C SER A 339 18.77 22.46 -0.76
N GLY A 340 19.12 23.71 -0.42
CA GLY A 340 18.37 24.91 -0.82
C GLY A 340 17.31 25.34 0.20
N MET A 341 16.52 26.37 -0.13
CA MET A 341 15.34 26.72 0.67
C MET A 341 14.22 25.74 0.37
N VAL A 342 13.55 25.23 1.41
CA VAL A 342 12.33 24.43 1.24
C VAL A 342 11.31 25.25 0.46
N THR A 343 10.81 24.69 -0.64
CA THR A 343 9.86 25.35 -1.52
C THR A 343 8.43 25.11 -1.04
N HIS A 344 7.49 25.92 -1.56
CA HIS A 344 6.06 25.69 -1.34
C HIS A 344 5.62 24.31 -1.86
N GLN A 345 6.17 23.87 -2.99
CA GLN A 345 5.90 22.55 -3.57
C GLN A 345 6.39 21.41 -2.68
N ASP A 346 7.60 21.51 -2.11
CA ASP A 346 8.13 20.50 -1.18
C ASP A 346 7.23 20.37 0.05
N LEU A 347 6.76 21.50 0.60
CA LEU A 347 5.85 21.50 1.75
C LEU A 347 4.49 20.91 1.41
N CYS A 348 3.92 21.23 0.25
CA CYS A 348 2.68 20.61 -0.20
C CYS A 348 2.83 19.09 -0.26
N GLN A 349 3.94 18.60 -0.79
CA GLN A 349 4.21 17.17 -0.86
C GLN A 349 4.32 16.52 0.52
N TYR A 350 5.11 17.07 1.44
CA TYR A 350 5.23 16.52 2.80
C TYR A 350 3.91 16.57 3.57
N LEU A 351 3.16 17.66 3.43
CA LEU A 351 1.85 17.80 4.07
C LEU A 351 0.81 16.85 3.46
N SER A 352 0.82 16.63 2.14
CA SER A 352 -0.09 15.68 1.50
C SER A 352 0.11 14.26 2.03
N LEU A 353 1.37 13.81 2.18
CA LEU A 353 1.67 12.51 2.76
C LEU A 353 1.15 12.42 4.21
N ALA A 354 1.45 13.44 5.03
CA ALA A 354 1.00 13.44 6.42
C ALA A 354 -0.52 13.56 6.58
N VAL A 355 -1.22 14.20 5.63
CA VAL A 355 -2.69 14.21 5.57
C VAL A 355 -3.22 12.84 5.18
N ALA A 356 -2.59 12.12 4.25
CA ALA A 356 -2.99 10.75 3.91
C ALA A 356 -2.82 9.81 5.12
N GLU A 357 -1.68 9.89 5.81
CA GLU A 357 -1.41 9.18 7.07
C GLU A 357 -2.40 9.55 8.18
N LEU A 358 -2.99 10.74 8.15
CA LEU A 358 -4.00 11.12 9.13
C LEU A 358 -5.22 10.19 9.06
N ALA A 359 -5.54 9.62 7.89
CA ALA A 359 -6.63 8.65 7.73
C ALA A 359 -6.35 7.30 8.42
N THR A 360 -5.08 7.01 8.73
CA THR A 360 -4.61 5.74 9.29
C THR A 360 -4.27 5.83 10.78
N LEU A 361 -4.39 7.01 11.42
CA LEU A 361 -4.22 7.21 12.87
C LEU A 361 -5.38 6.61 13.70
#